data_AF-A0A6F9CPB9-F1
#
_entry.id   AF-A0A6F9CPB9-F1
#
_cell.length_a   1.000
_cell.length_b   1.000
_cell.length_c   1.000
_cell.angle_alpha   90.00
_cell.angle_beta   90.00
_cell.angle_gamma   90.00
#
_symmetry.space_group_name_H-M   'P 1'
#
loop_
_entity.id
_entity.type
_entity.pdbx_description
1 polymer ?
#
loop_
_entity_poly.entity_id
_entity_poly.type
_entity_poly.pdbx_seq_one_letter_code
_entity_poly.pdbx_strand_id
1 'polypeptide(L)'
;CRYVSKAAAKTQMEFEYDGPSMKTEVPGPRSKELTKQLGEMQNVGAINFFCNYEESRGNYLVDVDGNRMLDVYTQISSIPIG
;
A
#
# COMPACT_ATOMS: atom_id res chain seq x y z
N CYS A 1 5.87 43.45 -13.43
CA CYS A 1 6.82 42.36 -13.17
C CYS A 1 6.05 41.10 -12.78
N ARG A 2 6.11 40.03 -13.58
CA ARG A 2 5.48 38.74 -13.24
C ARG A 2 6.41 37.98 -12.29
N TYR A 3 5.98 37.81 -11.05
CA TYR A 3 6.62 36.90 -10.10
C TYR A 3 6.30 35.47 -10.55
N VAL A 4 7.29 34.76 -11.07
CA VAL A 4 7.18 33.32 -11.30
C VAL A 4 7.54 32.65 -9.99
N SER A 5 6.54 32.12 -9.28
CA SER A 5 6.76 31.30 -8.09
C SER A 5 7.48 30.02 -8.53
N LYS A 6 8.75 29.90 -8.16
CA LYS A 6 9.51 28.67 -8.29
C LYS A 6 8.95 27.71 -7.25
N ALA A 7 8.15 26.72 -7.67
CA ALA A 7 7.73 25.64 -6.79
C ALA A 7 9.00 24.96 -6.25
N ALA A 8 9.20 25.04 -4.94
CA ALA A 8 10.28 24.31 -4.28
C ALA A 8 9.91 22.83 -4.32
N ALA A 9 10.54 22.07 -5.23
CA ALA A 9 10.58 20.62 -5.14
C ALA A 9 11.38 20.25 -3.88
N LYS A 10 10.71 20.30 -2.72
CA LYS A 10 11.22 19.69 -1.50
C LYS A 10 11.24 18.19 -1.73
N THR A 11 12.41 17.61 -1.52
CA THR A 11 12.86 16.28 -1.91
C THR A 11 11.79 15.20 -1.71
N GLN A 12 11.35 14.60 -2.82
CA GLN A 12 10.35 13.52 -2.90
C GLN A 12 10.73 12.26 -2.08
N MET A 13 11.97 12.19 -1.56
CA MET A 13 12.53 11.01 -0.89
C MET A 13 12.03 10.75 0.55
N GLU A 14 11.45 11.72 1.25
CA GLU A 14 11.00 11.47 2.64
C GLU A 14 9.60 10.86 2.76
N PHE A 15 8.76 11.02 1.74
CA PHE A 15 7.34 10.59 1.77
C PHE A 15 7.06 9.29 1.05
N GLU A 16 8.02 8.74 0.31
CA GLU A 16 7.81 7.63 -0.60
C GLU A 16 8.97 6.63 -0.54
N TYR A 17 8.72 5.38 -0.96
CA TYR A 17 9.77 4.38 -1.08
C TYR A 17 10.46 4.45 -2.46
N ASP A 18 11.71 3.99 -2.51
CA ASP A 18 12.49 3.95 -3.77
C ASP A 18 11.97 2.89 -4.77
N GLY A 19 11.19 1.90 -4.31
CA GLY A 19 10.75 0.79 -5.15
C GLY A 19 10.01 -0.33 -4.41
N PRO A 20 9.37 -1.25 -5.15
CA PRO A 20 8.72 -2.43 -4.59
C PRO A 20 9.73 -3.41 -3.97
N SER A 21 9.29 -4.23 -3.02
CA SER A 21 10.10 -5.23 -2.35
C SER A 21 9.24 -6.41 -1.90
N MET A 22 9.36 -7.53 -2.61
CA MET A 22 8.56 -8.74 -2.36
C MET A 22 9.37 -9.73 -1.51
N LYS A 23 8.80 -10.15 -0.39
CA LYS A 23 9.36 -11.12 0.56
C LYS A 23 8.70 -12.49 0.45
N THR A 24 7.43 -12.53 0.10
CA THR A 24 6.64 -13.76 -0.06
C THR A 24 5.78 -13.70 -1.32
N GLU A 25 5.15 -14.82 -1.66
CA GLU A 25 3.98 -14.80 -2.53
C GLU A 25 2.84 -13.98 -1.88
N VAL A 26 1.96 -13.43 -2.72
CA VAL A 26 0.78 -12.67 -2.28
C VAL A 26 -0.48 -13.44 -2.71
N PRO A 27 -1.42 -13.77 -1.80
CA PRO A 27 -1.35 -13.52 -0.36
C PRO A 27 -0.30 -14.40 0.35
N GLY A 28 0.41 -13.80 1.30
CA GLY A 28 1.41 -14.50 2.12
C GLY A 28 0.79 -15.35 3.24
N PRO A 29 1.62 -16.07 4.02
CA PRO A 29 1.14 -16.98 5.06
C PRO A 29 0.32 -16.28 6.15
N ARG A 30 0.70 -15.06 6.56
CA ARG A 30 -0.04 -14.30 7.58
C ARG A 30 -1.34 -13.75 7.02
N SER A 31 -1.34 -13.27 5.78
CA SER A 31 -2.57 -12.88 5.10
C SER A 31 -3.57 -14.05 5.01
N LYS A 32 -3.11 -15.25 4.63
CA LYS A 32 -3.94 -16.46 4.55
C LYS A 32 -4.54 -16.86 5.91
N GLU A 33 -3.76 -16.78 6.98
CA GLU A 33 -4.23 -17.06 8.34
C GLU A 33 -5.34 -16.09 8.77
N LEU A 34 -5.15 -14.78 8.54
CA LEU A 34 -6.17 -13.77 8.84
C LEU A 34 -7.43 -13.96 7.99
N THR A 35 -7.28 -14.32 6.71
CA THR A 35 -8.41 -14.66 5.83
C THR A 35 -9.21 -15.83 6.38
N LYS A 36 -8.54 -16.87 6.90
CA LYS A 36 -9.21 -18.03 7.49
C LYS A 36 -9.99 -17.63 8.74
N GLN A 37 -9.39 -16.87 9.64
CA GLN A 37 -10.05 -16.39 10.87
C GLN A 37 -11.29 -15.54 10.56
N LEU A 38 -11.20 -14.65 9.57
CA LEU A 38 -12.33 -13.83 9.14
C LEU A 38 -13.41 -14.64 8.42
N GLY A 39 -13.00 -15.71 7.74
CA GLY A 39 -13.85 -16.67 7.04
C GLY A 39 -14.80 -17.46 7.94
N GLU A 40 -14.52 -17.53 9.24
CA GLU A 40 -15.42 -18.13 10.23
C GLU A 40 -16.68 -17.28 10.47
N MET A 41 -16.63 -15.97 10.14
CA MET A 41 -17.70 -15.01 10.42
C MET A 41 -18.37 -14.47 9.15
N GLN A 42 -17.61 -14.29 8.07
CA GLN A 42 -18.12 -13.68 6.83
C GLN A 42 -17.51 -14.31 5.58
N ASN A 43 -18.14 -14.05 4.43
CA ASN A 43 -17.60 -14.48 3.14
C ASN A 43 -16.34 -13.67 2.81
N VAL A 44 -15.22 -14.37 2.63
CA VAL A 44 -13.90 -13.78 2.39
C VAL A 44 -13.42 -13.91 0.93
N GLY A 45 -14.27 -14.36 0.01
CA GLY A 45 -13.88 -14.64 -1.39
C GLY A 45 -13.42 -13.41 -2.18
N ALA A 46 -13.73 -12.20 -1.71
CA ALA A 46 -13.31 -10.93 -2.33
C ALA A 46 -12.02 -10.34 -1.72
N ILE A 47 -11.48 -10.95 -0.66
CA ILE A 47 -10.27 -10.44 0.01
C ILE A 47 -9.04 -10.87 -0.77
N ASN A 48 -8.23 -9.90 -1.20
CA ASN A 48 -6.97 -10.18 -1.90
C ASN A 48 -5.84 -10.55 -0.91
N PHE A 49 -5.63 -9.72 0.11
CA PHE A 49 -4.65 -9.88 1.19
C PHE A 49 -4.94 -8.83 2.28
N PHE A 50 -4.22 -8.91 3.41
CA PHE A 50 -4.35 -7.94 4.49
C PHE A 50 -3.20 -6.92 4.46
N CYS A 51 -3.51 -5.65 4.70
CA CYS A 51 -2.56 -4.55 4.59
C CYS A 51 -2.04 -4.07 5.95
N ASN A 52 -0.79 -3.62 5.98
CA ASN A 52 -0.21 -2.84 7.06
C ASN A 52 -0.10 -1.36 6.62
N TYR A 53 -1.14 -0.58 6.92
CA TYR A 53 -1.21 0.84 6.53
C TYR A 53 -0.22 1.73 7.29
N GLU A 54 0.20 1.36 8.50
CA GLU A 54 1.18 2.14 9.28
C GLU A 54 2.55 2.17 8.59
N GLU A 55 2.90 1.09 7.88
CA GLU A 55 4.11 0.97 7.08
C GLU A 55 3.89 1.35 5.60
N SER A 56 2.66 1.64 5.17
CA SER A 56 2.38 2.04 3.79
C SER A 56 2.65 3.54 3.62
N ARG A 57 3.22 3.95 2.48
CA ARG A 57 3.63 5.35 2.24
C ARG A 57 3.54 5.72 0.78
N GLY A 58 2.90 6.85 0.47
CA GLY A 58 2.75 7.36 -0.88
C GLY A 58 2.10 6.30 -1.79
N ASN A 59 2.71 6.01 -2.93
CA ASN A 59 2.18 5.02 -3.87
C ASN A 59 2.49 3.56 -3.48
N TYR A 60 2.99 3.29 -2.27
CA TYR A 60 3.38 1.94 -1.87
C TYR A 60 2.53 1.39 -0.74
N LEU A 61 1.86 0.28 -1.02
CA LEU A 61 1.08 -0.49 -0.06
C LEU A 61 1.94 -1.64 0.48
N VAL A 62 2.01 -1.73 1.81
CA VAL A 62 2.70 -2.80 2.53
C VAL A 62 1.66 -3.79 3.05
N ASP A 63 1.84 -5.08 2.79
CA ASP A 63 0.98 -6.12 3.34
C ASP A 63 1.45 -6.61 4.73
N VAL A 64 0.64 -7.42 5.42
CA VAL A 64 0.98 -7.96 6.75
C VAL A 64 2.13 -8.97 6.73
N ASP A 65 2.49 -9.47 5.55
CA ASP A 65 3.62 -10.35 5.31
C ASP A 65 4.92 -9.55 5.02
N GLY A 66 4.79 -8.22 4.92
CA GLY A 66 5.89 -7.28 4.73
C GLY A 66 6.30 -7.11 3.27
N ASN A 67 5.46 -7.51 2.31
CA ASN A 67 5.63 -7.20 0.89
C ASN A 67 5.25 -5.74 0.67
N ARG A 68 6.12 -5.02 -0.04
CA ARG A 68 5.88 -3.64 -0.47
C ARG A 68 5.58 -3.62 -1.95
N MET A 69 4.38 -3.21 -2.31
CA MET A 69 3.85 -3.20 -3.68
C MET A 69 3.59 -1.77 -4.14
N LEU A 70 3.82 -1.49 -5.42
CA LEU A 70 3.36 -0.25 -6.04
C LEU A 70 1.83 -0.34 -6.21
N ASP A 71 1.09 0.53 -5.53
CA ASP A 71 -0.36 0.57 -5.56
C ASP A 71 -0.85 1.49 -6.68
N VAL A 72 -1.24 0.87 -7.79
CA VAL A 72 -1.89 1.54 -8.94
C VAL A 72 -3.42 1.45 -8.90
N TYR A 73 -3.97 0.73 -7.91
CA TYR A 73 -5.41 0.54 -7.75
C TYR A 73 -6.01 1.51 -6.71
N THR A 74 -5.18 2.00 -5.80
CA THR A 74 -5.45 3.08 -4.83
C THR A 74 -6.75 2.86 -4.06
N GLN A 75 -6.95 1.62 -3.59
CA GLN A 75 -8.16 1.14 -2.93
C GLN A 75 -9.44 1.52 -3.71
N ILE A 76 -9.55 1.07 -4.95
CA ILE A 76 -10.68 1.43 -5.84
C ILE A 76 -10.71 2.95 -6.09
N SER A 77 -9.57 3.55 -6.41
CA SER A 77 -9.44 5.00 -6.65
C SER A 77 -9.93 5.88 -5.51
N SER A 78 -9.93 5.37 -4.27
CA SER A 78 -10.42 6.08 -3.09
C SER A 78 -9.32 6.75 -2.27
N ILE A 79 -8.04 6.44 -2.52
CA ILE A 79 -6.89 7.11 -1.91
C ILE A 79 -6.41 8.25 -2.84
N PRO A 80 -6.63 9.53 -2.48
CA PRO A 80 -6.39 10.66 -3.38
C PRO A 80 -4.94 11.15 -3.43
N ILE A 81 -4.14 10.90 -2.39
CA ILE A 81 -2.79 11.50 -2.23
C ILE A 81 -1.70 10.48 -1.88
N GLY A 82 -2.01 9.18 -1.97
CA GLY A 82 -1.17 8.11 -1.43
C GLY A 82 -1.33 7.96 0.08
#